data_AF-A0A7K4FMX8-F1
#
_entry.id   AF-A0A7K4FMX8-F1
#
_cell.length_a   1.000
_cell.length_b   1.000
_cell.length_c   1.000
_cell.angle_alpha   90.00
_cell.angle_beta   90.00
_cell.angle_gamma   90.00
#
_symmetry.space_group_name_H-M   'P 1'
#
loop_
_entity.id
_entity.type
_entity.pdbx_description
1 polymer ?
#
loop_
_entity_poly.entity_id
_entity_poly.type
_entity_poly.pdbx_seq_one_letter_code
_entity_poly.pdbx_strand_id
1 'polypeptide(L)'
;VTIAEFLALKKKDKYYDTLAYKLSKALVIFFAVGTASGTVMAMELFLFWPSFMKLVGEVAMGPFYVEVFSFLLEAIALPMYVYFWKDFKNRWEHWGLSLAVTIGTYLSAFTVTEINAWM
;
A
#
# COMPACT_ATOMS: atom_id res chain seq x y z
N VAL A 1 -9.24 6.91 -2.28
CA VAL A 1 -10.07 6.61 -1.09
C VAL A 1 -9.96 7.72 -0.05
N THR A 2 -8.75 8.06 0.39
CA THR A 2 -8.42 9.12 1.37
C THR A 2 -9.09 10.48 1.13
N ILE A 3 -9.14 10.94 -0.13
CA ILE A 3 -9.78 12.22 -0.50
C ILE A 3 -11.30 12.14 -0.33
N ALA A 4 -11.93 11.04 -0.75
CA ALA A 4 -13.37 10.86 -0.63
C ALA A 4 -13.79 10.82 0.84
N GLU A 5 -13.02 10.15 1.68
CA GLU A 5 -13.28 10.14 3.12
C GLU A 5 -13.04 11.51 3.79
N PHE A 6 -11.98 12.22 3.41
CA PHE A 6 -11.75 13.60 3.89
C PHE A 6 -12.93 14.52 3.55
N LEU A 7 -13.46 14.41 2.32
CA LEU A 7 -14.63 15.16 1.88
C LEU A 7 -15.89 14.74 2.66
N ALA A 8 -16.05 13.45 2.98
CA ALA A 8 -17.14 12.96 3.82
C ALA A 8 -17.08 13.55 5.23
N LEU A 9 -15.88 13.67 5.83
CA LEU A 9 -15.68 14.30 7.14
C LEU A 9 -15.99 15.80 7.12
N LYS A 10 -15.47 16.51 6.11
CA LYS A 10 -15.61 17.97 6.01
C LYS A 10 -17.02 18.41 5.63
N LYS A 11 -17.67 17.71 4.68
CA LYS A 11 -19.03 18.03 4.21
C LYS A 11 -20.14 17.30 4.96
N LYS A 12 -19.82 16.31 5.82
CA LYS A 12 -20.78 15.44 6.52
C LYS A 12 -21.79 14.78 5.58
N ASP A 13 -21.37 14.50 4.35
CA ASP A 13 -22.24 13.95 3.30
C ASP A 13 -22.05 12.43 3.19
N LYS A 14 -23.17 11.72 3.34
CA LYS A 14 -23.25 10.25 3.32
C LYS A 14 -22.91 9.65 1.95
N TYR A 15 -23.02 10.43 0.88
CA TYR A 15 -22.63 10.00 -0.47
C TYR A 15 -21.13 9.71 -0.55
N TYR A 16 -20.29 10.65 -0.08
CA TYR A 16 -18.83 10.49 -0.12
C TYR A 16 -18.33 9.37 0.81
N ASP A 17 -19.02 9.15 1.94
CA ASP A 17 -18.72 8.02 2.84
C ASP A 17 -18.99 6.68 2.14
N THR A 18 -20.15 6.56 1.49
CA THR A 18 -20.52 5.35 0.74
C THR A 18 -19.57 5.11 -0.44
N LEU A 19 -19.12 6.19 -1.10
CA LEU A 19 -18.13 6.12 -2.17
C LEU A 19 -16.78 5.61 -1.66
N ALA A 20 -16.29 6.16 -0.55
CA ALA A 20 -15.03 5.74 0.06
C ALA A 20 -15.07 4.25 0.45
N TYR A 21 -16.18 3.78 1.03
CA TYR A 21 -16.37 2.38 1.40
C TYR A 21 -16.41 1.43 0.19
N LYS A 22 -17.07 1.83 -0.90
CA LYS A 22 -17.12 1.00 -2.12
C LYS A 22 -15.75 0.91 -2.78
N LEU A 23 -15.02 2.03 -2.84
CA LEU A 23 -13.67 2.07 -3.40
C LEU A 23 -12.67 1.28 -2.55
N SER A 24 -12.81 1.29 -1.23
CA SER A 24 -11.92 0.53 -0.34
C SER A 24 -12.06 -0.99 -0.54
N LYS A 25 -13.27 -1.49 -0.75
CA LYS A 25 -13.48 -2.91 -1.12
C LYS A 25 -12.79 -3.29 -2.43
N ALA A 26 -12.91 -2.45 -3.46
CA ALA A 26 -12.20 -2.68 -4.72
C ALA A 26 -10.68 -2.67 -4.51
N LEU A 27 -10.19 -1.73 -3.70
CA LEU A 27 -8.77 -1.60 -3.38
C LEU A 27 -8.20 -2.84 -2.67
N VAL A 28 -8.95 -3.49 -1.79
CA VAL A 28 -8.54 -4.78 -1.18
C VAL A 28 -8.36 -5.88 -2.22
N ILE A 29 -9.24 -5.95 -3.22
CA ILE A 29 -9.13 -6.96 -4.28
C ILE A 29 -7.86 -6.70 -5.11
N PHE A 30 -7.63 -5.46 -5.52
CA PHE A 30 -6.42 -5.09 -6.26
C PHE A 30 -5.15 -5.33 -5.43
N PHE A 31 -5.18 -5.01 -4.14
CA PHE A 31 -4.06 -5.25 -3.24
C PHE A 31 -3.74 -6.76 -3.13
N ALA A 32 -4.75 -7.61 -2.99
CA ALA A 32 -4.55 -9.06 -2.89
C ALA A 32 -3.94 -9.65 -4.17
N VAL A 33 -4.48 -9.26 -5.34
CA VAL A 33 -3.96 -9.71 -6.64
C VAL A 33 -2.55 -9.15 -6.88
N GLY A 34 -2.33 -7.87 -6.60
CA GLY A 34 -1.03 -7.20 -6.72
C GLY A 34 0.03 -7.87 -5.86
N THR A 35 -0.27 -8.12 -4.58
CA THR A 35 0.62 -8.81 -3.63
C THR A 35 1.00 -10.21 -4.12
N ALA A 36 0.02 -10.99 -4.60
CA ALA A 36 0.28 -12.32 -5.12
C ALA A 36 1.21 -12.26 -6.34
N SER A 37 0.95 -11.35 -7.28
CA SER A 37 1.81 -11.16 -8.45
C SER A 37 3.22 -10.66 -8.09
N GLY A 38 3.35 -9.76 -7.12
CA GLY A 38 4.65 -9.26 -6.65
C GLY A 38 5.50 -10.35 -6.00
N THR A 39 4.86 -11.26 -5.26
CA THR A 39 5.55 -12.42 -4.67
C THR A 39 6.11 -13.35 -5.75
N VAL A 40 5.34 -13.58 -6.82
CA VAL A 40 5.81 -14.38 -7.97
C VAL A 40 6.99 -13.69 -8.65
N MET A 41 6.89 -12.38 -8.93
CA MET A 41 7.98 -11.60 -9.51
C MET A 41 9.27 -11.65 -8.67
N ALA A 42 9.16 -11.52 -7.34
CA ALA A 42 10.30 -11.64 -6.44
C ALA A 42 10.98 -13.01 -6.56
N MET A 43 10.19 -14.10 -6.58
CA MET A 43 10.71 -15.45 -6.77
C MET A 43 11.39 -15.61 -8.14
N GLU A 44 10.81 -15.07 -9.21
CA GLU A 44 11.39 -15.11 -10.55
C GLU A 44 12.76 -14.39 -10.60
N LEU A 45 12.90 -13.24 -9.95
CA LEU A 45 14.17 -12.51 -9.85
C LEU A 45 15.25 -13.33 -9.16
N PHE A 46 14.93 -14.00 -8.05
CA PHE A 46 15.89 -14.86 -7.33
C PHE A 46 16.26 -16.12 -8.11
N LEU A 47 15.30 -16.76 -8.79
CA LEU A 47 15.51 -18.03 -9.50
C LEU A 47 16.23 -17.86 -10.84
N PHE A 48 15.81 -16.89 -11.65
CA PHE A 48 16.34 -16.71 -13.01
C PHE A 48 17.53 -15.75 -13.05
N TRP A 49 17.66 -14.83 -12.09
CA TRP A 49 18.70 -13.79 -12.09
C TRP A 49 19.53 -13.74 -10.79
N PRO A 50 20.10 -14.87 -10.32
CA PRO A 50 20.81 -14.93 -9.04
C PRO A 50 22.07 -14.05 -9.00
N SER A 51 22.81 -13.93 -10.11
CA SER A 51 23.99 -13.07 -10.19
C SER A 51 23.63 -11.58 -10.10
N PHE A 52 22.48 -11.19 -10.67
CA PHE A 52 21.97 -9.82 -10.58
C PHE A 52 21.53 -9.50 -9.15
N MET A 53 20.80 -10.42 -8.50
CA MET A 53 20.37 -10.25 -7.11
C MET A 53 21.52 -10.12 -6.12
N LYS A 54 22.69 -10.70 -6.40
CA LYS A 54 23.90 -10.44 -5.58
C LYS A 54 24.35 -8.99 -5.67
N LEU A 55 24.32 -8.40 -6.86
CA LEU A 55 24.76 -7.02 -7.10
C LEU A 55 23.75 -6.01 -6.53
N VAL A 56 22.45 -6.29 -6.70
CA VAL A 56 21.36 -5.56 -6.03
C VAL A 56 21.50 -5.63 -4.50
N GLY A 57 21.85 -6.80 -3.96
CA GLY A 57 22.07 -6.99 -2.52
C GLY A 57 23.24 -6.19 -1.95
N GLU A 58 24.24 -5.83 -2.77
CA GLU A 58 25.37 -5.00 -2.34
C GLU A 58 25.08 -3.50 -2.47
N VAL A 59 24.32 -3.08 -3.49
CA VAL A 59 24.16 -1.66 -3.85
C VAL A 59 22.80 -1.09 -3.49
N ALA A 60 21.73 -1.85 -3.67
CA ALA A 60 20.33 -1.38 -3.60
C ALA A 60 19.55 -2.02 -2.43
N MET A 61 20.25 -2.57 -1.44
CA MET A 61 19.63 -3.18 -0.26
C MET A 61 18.83 -2.16 0.58
N GLY A 62 19.27 -0.90 0.61
CA GLY A 62 18.58 0.19 1.32
C GLY A 62 17.14 0.42 0.82
N PRO A 63 16.94 0.74 -0.47
CA PRO A 63 15.61 0.84 -1.08
C PRO A 63 14.75 -0.41 -0.88
N PHE A 64 15.34 -1.61 -0.98
CA PHE A 64 14.62 -2.88 -0.79
C PHE A 64 14.07 -3.04 0.64
N TYR A 65 14.82 -2.62 1.67
CA TYR A 65 14.33 -2.62 3.04
C TYR A 65 13.14 -1.66 3.23
N VAL A 66 13.22 -0.47 2.63
CA VAL A 66 12.14 0.52 2.70
C VAL A 66 10.90 0.04 1.96
N GLU A 67 11.06 -0.66 0.83
CA GLU A 67 9.96 -1.29 0.10
C GLU A 67 9.23 -2.32 0.98
N VAL A 68 9.97 -3.26 1.58
CA VAL A 68 9.38 -4.30 2.45
C VAL A 68 8.67 -3.69 3.66
N PHE A 69 9.27 -2.65 4.26
CA PHE A 69 8.63 -1.93 5.36
C PHE A 69 7.34 -1.22 4.93
N SER A 70 7.36 -0.56 3.77
CA SER A 70 6.21 0.16 3.22
C SER A 70 5.08 -0.80 2.84
N PHE A 71 5.43 -1.94 2.28
CA PHE A 71 4.50 -3.04 1.99
C PHE A 71 3.86 -3.60 3.27
N LEU A 72 4.65 -3.81 4.34
CA LEU A 72 4.12 -4.27 5.63
C LEU A 72 3.13 -3.25 6.23
N LEU A 73 3.45 -1.95 6.14
CA LEU A 73 2.59 -0.88 6.60
C LEU A 73 1.24 -0.93 5.87
N GLU A 74 1.25 -1.06 4.54
CA GLU A 74 0.03 -1.20 3.75
C GLU A 74 -0.75 -2.48 4.09
N ALA A 75 -0.04 -3.62 4.22
CA ALA A 75 -0.63 -4.93 4.52
C ALA A 75 -1.35 -4.97 5.88
N ILE A 76 -0.94 -4.15 6.85
CA ILE A 76 -1.61 -4.02 8.14
C ILE A 76 -2.71 -2.95 8.08
N ALA A 77 -2.38 -1.78 7.53
CA ALA A 77 -3.27 -0.61 7.58
C ALA A 77 -4.52 -0.81 6.70
N LEU A 78 -4.41 -1.46 5.54
CA LEU A 78 -5.52 -1.62 4.61
C LEU A 78 -6.61 -2.57 5.13
N PRO A 79 -6.30 -3.79 5.63
CA PRO A 79 -7.31 -4.63 6.28
C PRO A 79 -7.92 -3.94 7.49
N MET A 80 -7.10 -3.28 8.32
CA MET A 80 -7.61 -2.54 9.48
C MET A 80 -8.61 -1.45 9.07
N TYR A 81 -8.30 -0.71 8.02
CA TYR A 81 -9.18 0.31 7.45
C TYR A 81 -10.53 -0.28 6.95
N VAL A 82 -10.52 -1.45 6.31
CA VAL A 82 -11.76 -2.02 5.77
C VAL A 82 -12.61 -2.73 6.83
N TYR A 83 -11.98 -3.46 7.75
CA TYR A 83 -12.69 -4.23 8.78
C TYR A 83 -13.28 -3.33 9.87
N PHE A 84 -12.55 -2.30 10.30
CA PHE A 84 -12.99 -1.43 11.40
C PHE A 84 -13.82 -0.22 10.95
N TRP A 85 -14.38 -0.24 9.73
CA TRP A 85 -15.10 0.90 9.13
C TRP A 85 -16.19 1.52 10.02
N LYS A 86 -16.88 0.69 10.80
CA LYS A 86 -17.99 1.10 11.68
C LYS A 86 -17.62 1.10 13.17
N ASP A 87 -16.43 0.61 13.53
CA ASP A 87 -16.03 0.39 14.92
C ASP A 87 -15.29 1.60 15.53
N PHE A 88 -14.72 2.48 14.69
CA PHE A 88 -14.07 3.69 15.16
C PHE A 88 -15.07 4.73 15.68
N LYS A 89 -14.94 5.08 16.98
CA LYS A 89 -15.70 6.16 17.62
C LYS A 89 -15.33 7.54 17.05
N ASN A 90 -14.08 7.72 16.62
CA ASN A 90 -13.59 8.94 16.01
C ASN A 90 -13.27 8.70 14.53
N ARG A 91 -14.03 9.35 13.65
CA ARG A 91 -13.90 9.17 12.20
C ARG A 91 -12.62 9.82 11.63
N TRP A 92 -11.96 10.70 12.38
CA TRP A 92 -10.64 11.24 12.01
C TRP A 92 -9.50 10.22 12.19
N GLU A 93 -9.60 9.33 13.17
CA GLU A 93 -8.63 8.24 13.35
C GLU A 93 -8.71 7.23 12.22
N HIS A 94 -9.93 6.91 11.78
CA HIS A 94 -10.17 6.06 10.61
C HIS A 94 -9.60 6.68 9.32
N TRP A 95 -9.73 8.00 9.15
CA TRP A 95 -9.07 8.70 8.04
C TRP A 95 -7.54 8.66 8.14
N GLY A 96 -6.97 8.71 9.35
CA GLY A 96 -5.54 8.53 9.60
C GLY A 96 -5.01 7.18 9.09
N LEU A 97 -5.80 6.10 9.20
CA LEU A 97 -5.44 4.80 8.61
C LEU A 97 -5.36 4.87 7.08
N SER A 98 -6.30 5.57 6.43
CA SER A 98 -6.26 5.75 4.97
C SER A 98 -5.03 6.53 4.50
N LEU A 99 -4.57 7.49 5.32
CA LEU A 99 -3.31 8.20 5.07
C LEU A 99 -2.10 7.29 5.21
N ALA A 100 -2.06 6.44 6.24
CA ALA A 100 -0.98 5.48 6.43
C ALA A 100 -0.86 4.55 5.20
N VAL A 101 -1.98 3.98 4.73
CA VAL A 101 -2.04 3.21 3.47
C VAL A 101 -1.46 4.01 2.31
N THR A 102 -1.91 5.26 2.14
CA THR A 102 -1.47 6.12 1.03
C THR A 102 0.04 6.37 1.06
N ILE A 103 0.60 6.67 2.23
CA ILE A 103 2.04 6.91 2.41
C ILE A 103 2.82 5.63 2.11
N GLY A 104 2.36 4.48 2.61
CA GLY A 104 2.96 3.18 2.32
C GLY A 104 3.01 2.90 0.81
N THR A 105 1.89 3.08 0.11
CA THR A 105 1.83 2.85 -1.34
C THR A 105 2.78 3.77 -2.12
N TYR A 106 2.87 5.06 -1.77
CA TYR A 106 3.79 5.98 -2.44
C TYR A 106 5.26 5.67 -2.16
N LEU A 107 5.59 5.28 -0.93
CA LEU A 107 6.95 4.86 -0.59
C LEU A 107 7.34 3.60 -1.34
N SER A 108 6.48 2.57 -1.39
CA SER A 108 6.71 1.35 -2.17
C SER A 108 6.91 1.65 -3.65
N ALA A 109 6.07 2.52 -4.24
CA ALA A 109 6.21 2.91 -5.63
C ALA A 109 7.55 3.63 -5.88
N PHE A 110 7.92 4.56 -4.99
CA PHE A 110 9.16 5.31 -5.09
C PHE A 110 10.39 4.39 -5.04
N THR A 111 10.48 3.49 -4.06
CA THR A 111 11.64 2.59 -3.90
C THR A 111 11.81 1.63 -5.07
N VAL A 112 10.71 1.07 -5.58
CA VAL A 112 10.77 0.17 -6.75
C VAL A 112 11.22 0.93 -7.99
N THR A 113 10.72 2.16 -8.19
CA THR A 113 11.16 3.00 -9.32
C THR A 113 12.61 3.45 -9.18
N GLU A 114 13.11 3.65 -7.96
CA GLU A 114 14.50 4.00 -7.71
C GLU A 114 15.44 2.84 -8.07
N ILE A 115 15.10 1.61 -7.68
CA ILE A 115 15.86 0.41 -8.09
C ILE A 115 15.87 0.29 -9.61
N ASN A 116 14.72 0.46 -10.26
CA ASN A 116 14.63 0.41 -11.72
C ASN A 116 15.36 1.57 -12.43
N ALA A 117 15.47 2.74 -11.80
CA ALA A 117 16.21 3.88 -12.35
C ALA A 117 17.74 3.73 -12.18
N TRP A 118 18.18 2.94 -11.19
CA TRP A 118 19.59 2.60 -11.00
C TRP A 118 20.08 1.54 -12.00
N MET A 119 19.19 0.62 -12.40
CA MET A 119 19.45 -0.41 -13.41
C MET A 119 19.73 0.20 -14.79
#